data_AF-A0A964JNG0-F1
#
_entry.id   AF-A0A964JNG0-F1
#
_cell.length_a   1.000
_cell.length_b   1.000
_cell.length_c   1.000
_cell.angle_alpha   90.00
_cell.angle_beta   90.00
_cell.angle_gamma   90.00
#
_symmetry.space_group_name_H-M   'P 1'
#
loop_
_entity.id
_entity.type
_entity.pdbx_description
1 polymer ?
#
loop_
_entity_poly.entity_id
_entity_poly.type
_entity_poly.pdbx_seq_one_letter_code
_entity_poly.pdbx_strand_id
1 'polypeptide(L)'
;MALSPACTRKMAPVDDGTPAAPRLDVSSDRTAIRQSWLLALAKDASPLVSLAQSNEGWGRFFLGETEAARVAFEKAAANASPDDPVRIAWARAELELAAAHHGLGRVVALATPKLMAAQSNQGDPEMAAWRAYISARAASTLGEAPDAHLARIPQTTSAAAFRDAIKPGAPGSVAALLAGRADGVGAALPSGATSAYAERLNVRALFAAGQDAEALARWSAIDTKVADVSLGEGSDGLALWDPGLAGLGEVVHAVRAARALDKATGWGTFTRAQALLASGRAAVAVPVLEALIAAPPTDDPPLSLLVLGSALSRSDVILEARALLVQGWSALGDKAKAKGHLDALPSDSIAHRVLQAWAARHLDPSLDVEVFPADRAILVHAVTAELDELGKAAAGAADLAALGLVDRYVDSIERRFAELCSEGGRPELALKHLEAAEDKANSMTLSPRNRVSSLMAAASQNVRIGRPRVALKYLTRLSPHLPAVDGASEMLRDLLTLVAMDQEGGATTGQ
;
A
#
# COMPACT_ATOMS: atom_id res chain seq x y z
N MET A 1 2.27 9.82 44.21
CA MET A 1 2.76 8.66 43.43
C MET A 1 3.71 9.18 42.37
N ALA A 2 5.00 8.90 42.52
CA ALA A 2 6.04 9.43 41.64
C ALA A 2 6.09 8.62 40.33
N LEU A 3 6.09 9.34 39.20
CA LEU A 3 6.32 8.80 37.87
C LEU A 3 7.80 8.45 37.73
N SER A 4 8.08 7.22 37.31
CA SER A 4 9.43 6.76 37.00
C SER A 4 9.92 7.42 35.69
N PRO A 5 11.14 7.99 35.63
CA PRO A 5 11.65 8.61 34.43
C PRO A 5 12.09 7.53 33.43
N ALA A 6 11.49 7.54 32.24
CA ALA A 6 11.93 6.73 31.12
C ALA A 6 13.39 7.08 30.78
N CYS A 7 14.23 6.05 30.75
CA CYS A 7 15.66 6.14 30.45
C CYS A 7 15.90 6.68 29.04
N THR A 8 16.07 7.99 28.91
CA THR A 8 16.83 8.61 27.83
C THR A 8 18.26 8.76 28.33
N ARG A 9 19.13 7.78 28.05
CA ARG A 9 20.57 8.03 28.13
C ARG A 9 20.89 9.06 27.04
N LYS A 10 21.02 10.34 27.43
CA LYS A 10 21.83 11.30 26.68
C LYS A 10 23.23 10.69 26.60
N MET A 11 23.60 10.11 25.47
CA MET A 11 25.01 9.95 25.16
C MET A 11 25.58 11.37 25.03
N ALA A 12 26.55 11.70 25.88
CA ALA A 12 27.40 12.84 25.62
C ALA A 12 28.04 12.64 24.22
N PRO A 13 28.22 13.71 23.44
CA PRO A 13 28.89 13.59 22.14
C PRO A 13 30.29 13.03 22.39
N VAL A 14 30.55 11.85 21.83
CA VAL A 14 31.91 11.34 21.71
C VAL A 14 32.55 12.16 20.61
N ASP A 15 33.51 12.99 20.97
CA ASP A 15 34.35 13.72 20.01
C ASP A 15 35.42 12.73 19.50
N ASP A 16 35.05 11.93 18.51
CA ASP A 16 35.89 10.87 17.94
C ASP A 16 36.76 11.35 16.77
N GLY A 17 36.86 12.67 16.55
CA GLY A 17 37.69 13.25 15.48
C GLY A 17 37.24 12.85 14.07
N THR A 18 36.07 12.23 13.94
CA THR A 18 35.45 11.94 12.65
C THR A 18 35.05 13.28 12.03
N PRO A 19 35.42 13.59 10.77
CA PRO A 19 34.96 14.81 10.12
C PRO A 19 33.44 14.89 10.27
N ALA A 20 32.95 15.99 10.85
CA ALA A 20 31.52 16.20 11.05
C ALA A 20 30.82 15.86 9.74
N ALA A 21 29.93 14.87 9.78
CA ALA A 21 29.17 14.46 8.61
C ALA A 21 28.64 15.73 7.92
N PRO A 22 28.78 15.86 6.58
CA PRO A 22 28.38 17.06 5.88
C PRO A 22 26.97 17.42 6.33
N ARG A 23 26.81 18.62 6.93
CA ARG A 23 25.50 19.08 7.39
C ARG A 23 24.60 19.14 6.16
N LEU A 24 23.62 18.24 6.10
CA LEU A 24 22.63 18.24 5.05
C LEU A 24 21.95 19.62 5.06
N ASP A 25 21.99 20.32 3.92
CA ASP A 25 21.29 21.60 3.78
C ASP A 25 19.78 21.35 3.76
N VAL A 26 19.08 21.99 4.71
CA VAL A 26 17.61 21.92 4.87
C VAL A 26 16.97 23.29 4.66
N SER A 27 17.69 24.25 4.09
CA SER A 27 17.18 25.62 3.87
C SER A 27 15.93 25.65 2.98
N SER A 28 15.91 24.84 1.92
CA SER A 28 14.73 24.66 1.07
C SER A 28 13.57 24.00 1.81
N ASP A 29 13.83 22.94 2.59
CA ASP A 29 12.80 22.28 3.41
C ASP A 29 12.17 23.26 4.40
N ARG A 30 12.98 24.05 5.11
CA ARG A 30 12.51 25.11 6.04
C ARG A 30 11.67 26.16 5.32
N THR A 31 12.06 26.55 4.12
CA THR A 31 11.29 27.52 3.30
C THR A 31 9.92 26.97 2.93
N ALA A 32 9.84 25.71 2.49
CA ALA A 32 8.57 25.05 2.21
C ALA A 32 7.69 24.95 3.47
N ILE A 33 8.28 24.59 4.61
CA ILE A 33 7.59 24.48 5.90
C ILE A 33 6.99 25.84 6.33
N ARG A 34 7.72 26.95 6.18
CA ARG A 34 7.22 28.31 6.52
C ARG A 34 5.95 28.69 5.76
N GLN A 35 5.81 28.18 4.54
CA GLN A 35 4.69 28.45 3.64
C GLN A 35 3.58 27.39 3.72
N SER A 36 3.75 26.39 4.59
CA SER A 36 2.87 25.22 4.64
C SER A 36 1.59 25.44 5.44
N TRP A 37 0.59 24.59 5.17
CA TRP A 37 -0.60 24.48 6.00
C TRP A 37 -0.29 24.09 7.45
N LEU A 38 0.82 23.38 7.73
CA LEU A 38 1.23 23.06 9.11
C LEU A 38 1.50 24.34 9.90
N LEU A 39 2.28 25.27 9.34
CA LEU A 39 2.58 26.53 10.01
C LEU A 39 1.37 27.47 10.05
N ALA A 40 0.48 27.40 9.07
CA ALA A 40 -0.81 28.09 9.12
C ALA A 40 -1.67 27.57 10.29
N LEU A 41 -1.81 26.25 10.45
CA LEU A 41 -2.57 25.68 11.55
C LEU A 41 -1.89 25.85 12.92
N ALA A 42 -0.55 25.90 12.95
CA ALA A 42 0.18 26.23 14.18
C ALA A 42 -0.19 27.62 14.68
N LYS A 43 -0.50 28.57 13.79
CA LYS A 43 -0.98 29.90 14.14
C LYS A 43 -2.47 29.90 14.51
N ASP A 44 -3.28 29.17 13.75
CA ASP A 44 -4.72 29.05 13.96
C ASP A 44 -5.23 27.64 13.61
N ALA A 45 -5.55 26.83 14.62
CA ALA A 45 -6.05 25.47 14.44
C ALA A 45 -7.55 25.41 14.11
N SER A 46 -8.27 26.54 14.06
CA SER A 46 -9.72 26.58 13.81
C SER A 46 -10.16 25.81 12.55
N PRO A 47 -9.43 25.84 11.42
CA PRO A 47 -9.78 25.04 10.24
C PRO A 47 -9.71 23.52 10.51
N LEU A 48 -8.74 23.07 11.29
CA LEU A 48 -8.57 21.66 11.65
C LEU A 48 -9.66 21.20 12.62
N VAL A 49 -9.96 22.01 13.64
CA VAL A 49 -11.05 21.74 14.59
C VAL A 49 -12.38 21.70 13.87
N SER A 50 -12.63 22.66 12.98
CA SER A 50 -13.85 22.73 12.16
C SER A 50 -13.98 21.49 11.27
N LEU A 51 -12.89 21.04 10.66
CA LEU A 51 -12.86 19.80 9.87
C LEU A 51 -13.17 18.58 10.75
N ALA A 52 -12.50 18.44 11.89
CA ALA A 52 -12.72 17.33 12.81
C ALA A 52 -14.17 17.26 13.33
N GLN A 53 -14.82 18.41 13.52
CA GLN A 53 -16.20 18.51 13.97
C GLN A 53 -17.23 18.34 12.84
N SER A 54 -16.82 18.40 11.57
CA SER A 54 -17.76 18.37 10.44
C SER A 54 -18.35 16.98 10.19
N ASN A 55 -17.67 15.91 10.62
CA ASN A 55 -18.10 14.52 10.41
C ASN A 55 -17.33 13.56 11.31
N GLU A 56 -17.98 12.53 11.89
CA GLU A 56 -17.32 11.49 12.71
C GLU A 56 -16.17 10.79 11.96
N GLY A 57 -16.30 10.64 10.64
CA GLY A 57 -15.28 10.04 9.78
C GLY A 57 -13.92 10.73 9.88
N TRP A 58 -13.87 12.05 10.14
CA TRP A 58 -12.61 12.75 10.35
C TRP A 58 -11.88 12.29 11.61
N GLY A 59 -12.60 12.12 12.71
CA GLY A 59 -12.05 11.58 13.95
C GLY A 59 -11.49 10.18 13.75
N ARG A 60 -12.29 9.28 13.14
CA ARG A 60 -11.87 7.91 12.81
C ARG A 60 -10.63 7.89 11.92
N PHE A 61 -10.61 8.73 10.88
CA PHE A 61 -9.49 8.80 9.95
C PHE A 61 -8.21 9.28 10.65
N PHE A 62 -8.30 10.32 11.49
CA PHE A 62 -7.14 10.82 12.21
C PHE A 62 -6.58 9.81 13.21
N LEU A 63 -7.42 8.93 13.77
CA LEU A 63 -6.98 7.82 14.61
C LEU A 63 -6.39 6.64 13.84
N GLY A 64 -6.39 6.67 12.51
CA GLY A 64 -5.89 5.59 11.66
C GLY A 64 -6.89 4.45 11.45
N GLU A 65 -8.15 4.61 11.89
CA GLU A 65 -9.23 3.62 11.76
C GLU A 65 -9.88 3.69 10.36
N THR A 66 -9.10 3.40 9.31
CA THR A 66 -9.48 3.66 7.92
C THR A 66 -10.84 3.08 7.51
N GLU A 67 -11.13 1.82 7.84
CA GLU A 67 -12.40 1.19 7.50
C GLU A 67 -13.59 1.83 8.25
N ALA A 68 -13.42 2.14 9.53
CA ALA A 68 -14.43 2.86 10.31
C ALA A 68 -14.65 4.27 9.76
N ALA A 69 -13.59 4.95 9.32
CA ALA A 69 -13.67 6.25 8.67
C ALA A 69 -14.44 6.18 7.34
N ARG A 70 -14.13 5.18 6.49
CA ARG A 70 -14.84 4.93 5.23
C ARG A 70 -16.34 4.76 5.47
N VAL A 71 -16.72 3.90 6.42
CA VAL A 71 -18.13 3.66 6.79
C VAL A 71 -18.79 4.94 7.31
N ALA A 72 -18.13 5.67 8.20
CA ALA A 72 -18.66 6.91 8.77
C ALA A 72 -18.88 8.00 7.70
N PHE A 73 -18.00 8.09 6.72
CA PHE A 73 -18.14 9.02 5.60
C PHE A 73 -19.20 8.59 4.58
N GLU A 74 -19.52 7.30 4.46
CA GLU A 74 -20.30 6.73 3.34
C GLU A 74 -21.63 7.45 3.09
N LYS A 75 -22.44 7.64 4.13
CA LYS A 75 -23.74 8.32 4.01
C LYS A 75 -23.60 9.80 3.63
N ALA A 76 -22.57 10.47 4.16
CA ALA A 76 -22.34 11.88 3.89
C ALA A 76 -21.78 12.08 2.47
N ALA A 77 -20.82 11.25 2.05
CA ALA A 77 -20.23 11.26 0.72
C ALA A 77 -21.24 10.97 -0.39
N ALA A 78 -22.23 10.10 -0.14
CA ALA A 78 -23.28 9.78 -1.12
C ALA A 78 -24.12 10.99 -1.55
N ASN A 79 -24.27 11.98 -0.68
CA ASN A 79 -25.06 13.19 -0.93
C ASN A 79 -24.21 14.43 -1.26
N ALA A 80 -22.88 14.32 -1.12
CA ALA A 80 -21.95 15.41 -1.30
C ALA A 80 -21.56 15.61 -2.76
N SER A 81 -21.18 16.84 -3.14
CA SER A 81 -20.64 17.10 -4.49
C SER A 81 -19.29 16.38 -4.67
N PRO A 82 -18.86 16.05 -5.91
CA PRO A 82 -17.57 15.39 -6.15
C PRO A 82 -16.34 16.10 -5.57
N ASP A 83 -16.39 17.42 -5.46
CA ASP A 83 -15.31 18.25 -4.91
C ASP A 83 -15.50 18.56 -3.42
N ASP A 84 -16.53 18.02 -2.76
CA ASP A 84 -16.76 18.18 -1.32
C ASP A 84 -15.64 17.50 -0.51
N PRO A 85 -15.09 18.16 0.54
CA PRO A 85 -14.06 17.59 1.40
C PRO A 85 -14.39 16.20 1.97
N VAL A 86 -15.66 15.93 2.31
CA VAL A 86 -16.10 14.63 2.84
C VAL A 86 -16.00 13.53 1.79
N ARG A 87 -16.34 13.84 0.54
CA ARG A 87 -16.27 12.89 -0.56
C ARG A 87 -14.83 12.59 -0.97
N ILE A 88 -13.98 13.61 -0.97
CA ILE A 88 -12.52 13.46 -1.13
C ILE A 88 -11.96 12.59 0.01
N ALA A 89 -12.35 12.83 1.26
CA ALA A 89 -11.89 12.04 2.41
C ALA A 89 -12.29 10.57 2.32
N TRP A 90 -13.54 10.30 1.94
CA TRP A 90 -14.01 8.94 1.69
C TRP A 90 -13.16 8.23 0.63
N ALA A 91 -12.90 8.90 -0.50
CA ALA A 91 -12.06 8.34 -1.56
C ALA A 91 -10.61 8.13 -1.12
N ARG A 92 -10.07 8.97 -0.23
CA ARG A 92 -8.74 8.76 0.38
C ARG A 92 -8.74 7.57 1.35
N ALA A 93 -9.83 7.31 2.07
CA ALA A 93 -9.96 6.11 2.91
C ALA A 93 -9.95 4.83 2.07
N GLU A 94 -10.68 4.84 0.96
CA GLU A 94 -10.65 3.78 -0.04
C GLU A 94 -9.23 3.57 -0.61
N LEU A 95 -8.50 4.63 -0.96
CA LEU A 95 -7.11 4.50 -1.43
C LEU A 95 -6.15 3.93 -0.38
N GLU A 96 -6.33 4.28 0.90
CA GLU A 96 -5.55 3.71 2.00
C GLU A 96 -5.83 2.20 2.18
N LEU A 97 -7.09 1.77 2.02
CA LEU A 97 -7.45 0.35 1.98
C LEU A 97 -6.91 -0.36 0.73
N ALA A 98 -6.90 0.33 -0.41
CA ALA A 98 -6.31 -0.20 -1.63
C ALA A 98 -4.82 -0.52 -1.44
N ALA A 99 -4.07 0.41 -0.83
CA ALA A 99 -2.65 0.21 -0.49
C ALA A 99 -2.45 -0.94 0.51
N ALA A 100 -3.35 -1.11 1.49
CA ALA A 100 -3.31 -2.25 2.39
C ALA A 100 -3.56 -3.59 1.65
N HIS A 101 -4.54 -3.66 0.75
CA HIS A 101 -4.80 -4.86 -0.03
C HIS A 101 -3.66 -5.17 -1.02
N HIS A 102 -3.01 -4.16 -1.59
CA HIS A 102 -1.78 -4.33 -2.36
C HIS A 102 -0.71 -5.06 -1.54
N GLY A 103 -0.46 -4.57 -0.31
CA GLY A 103 0.48 -5.20 0.61
C GLY A 103 0.09 -6.62 1.03
N LEU A 104 -1.21 -6.89 1.19
CA LEU A 104 -1.73 -8.25 1.45
C LEU A 104 -1.42 -9.22 0.31
N GLY A 105 -1.64 -8.80 -0.94
CA GLY A 105 -1.26 -9.57 -2.13
C GLY A 105 0.23 -9.94 -2.11
N ARG A 106 1.10 -8.99 -1.72
CA ARG A 106 2.55 -9.25 -1.55
C ARG A 106 2.87 -10.20 -0.40
N VAL A 107 2.20 -10.09 0.74
CA VAL A 107 2.36 -11.04 1.86
C VAL A 107 2.06 -12.46 1.39
N VAL A 108 0.92 -12.66 0.72
CA VAL A 108 0.53 -13.97 0.18
C VAL A 108 1.54 -14.44 -0.86
N ALA A 109 1.95 -13.59 -1.80
CA ALA A 109 2.97 -13.92 -2.81
C ALA A 109 4.30 -14.37 -2.21
N LEU A 110 4.76 -13.72 -1.13
CA LEU A 110 6.02 -14.05 -0.46
C LEU A 110 5.90 -15.29 0.45
N ALA A 111 4.73 -15.55 1.03
CA ALA A 111 4.49 -16.69 1.91
C ALA A 111 4.27 -17.99 1.11
N THR A 112 3.55 -17.93 -0.01
CA THR A 112 3.22 -19.07 -0.88
C THR A 112 4.42 -19.97 -1.19
N PRO A 113 5.53 -19.51 -1.79
CA PRO A 113 6.63 -20.39 -2.14
C PRO A 113 7.29 -21.03 -0.91
N LYS A 114 7.32 -20.32 0.23
CA LYS A 114 7.86 -20.83 1.49
C LYS A 114 6.98 -21.95 2.06
N LEU A 115 5.66 -21.74 2.05
CA LEU A 115 4.69 -22.74 2.46
C LEU A 115 4.76 -23.98 1.57
N MET A 116 4.84 -23.80 0.25
CA MET A 116 4.94 -24.91 -0.70
C MET A 116 6.22 -25.74 -0.51
N ALA A 117 7.33 -25.08 -0.17
CA ALA A 117 8.59 -25.74 0.10
C ALA A 117 8.57 -26.54 1.43
N ALA A 118 7.89 -26.02 2.45
CA ALA A 118 7.75 -26.70 3.74
C ALA A 118 6.76 -27.89 3.69
N GLN A 119 5.81 -27.90 2.76
CA GLN A 119 4.85 -28.98 2.61
C GLN A 119 5.43 -30.15 1.80
N SER A 120 5.92 -31.18 2.48
CA SER A 120 6.54 -32.39 1.92
C SER A 120 5.53 -33.43 1.36
N ASN A 121 4.58 -33.03 0.51
CA ASN A 121 3.64 -34.01 -0.07
C ASN A 121 4.03 -34.38 -1.51
N GLN A 122 4.60 -35.57 -1.65
CA GLN A 122 4.59 -36.36 -2.89
C GLN A 122 3.29 -37.17 -2.90
N GLY A 123 2.35 -36.91 -3.81
CA GLY A 123 1.16 -37.77 -3.88
C GLY A 123 0.16 -37.50 -4.98
N ASP A 124 -0.28 -36.25 -5.18
CA ASP A 124 -1.38 -35.96 -6.10
C ASP A 124 -0.94 -35.06 -7.27
N PRO A 125 -1.01 -35.55 -8.53
CA PRO A 125 -0.72 -34.73 -9.70
C PRO A 125 -1.60 -33.49 -9.84
N GLU A 126 -2.84 -33.51 -9.35
CA GLU A 126 -3.73 -32.35 -9.35
C GLU A 126 -3.24 -31.28 -8.37
N MET A 127 -2.89 -31.69 -7.15
CA MET A 127 -2.23 -30.81 -6.18
C MET A 127 -0.93 -30.23 -6.72
N ALA A 128 -0.09 -31.04 -7.37
CA ALA A 128 1.14 -30.55 -8.00
C ALA A 128 0.88 -29.51 -9.11
N ALA A 129 -0.20 -29.67 -9.89
CA ALA A 129 -0.61 -28.68 -10.90
C ALA A 129 -1.04 -27.35 -10.27
N TRP A 130 -1.89 -27.38 -9.23
CA TRP A 130 -2.30 -26.19 -8.50
C TRP A 130 -1.12 -25.48 -7.83
N ARG A 131 -0.21 -26.22 -7.19
CA ARG A 131 1.00 -25.66 -6.58
C ARG A 131 1.87 -24.93 -7.60
N ALA A 132 2.10 -25.55 -8.76
CA ALA A 132 2.88 -24.95 -9.84
C ALA A 132 2.20 -23.67 -10.38
N TYR A 133 0.88 -23.71 -10.58
CA TYR A 133 0.11 -22.55 -11.03
C TYR A 133 0.12 -21.40 -10.02
N ILE A 134 -0.20 -21.66 -8.75
CA ILE A 134 -0.21 -20.63 -7.70
C ILE A 134 1.20 -20.06 -7.45
N SER A 135 2.25 -20.89 -7.60
CA SER A 135 3.63 -20.40 -7.58
C SER A 135 3.96 -19.48 -8.76
N ALA A 136 3.48 -19.81 -9.97
CA ALA A 136 3.64 -18.94 -11.13
C ALA A 136 2.92 -17.59 -10.93
N ARG A 137 1.74 -17.61 -10.30
CA ARG A 137 1.01 -16.40 -9.91
C ARG A 137 1.78 -15.58 -8.88
N ALA A 138 2.36 -16.22 -7.88
CA ALA A 138 3.22 -15.57 -6.88
C ALA A 138 4.41 -14.86 -7.54
N ALA A 139 5.13 -15.57 -8.43
CA ALA A 139 6.23 -14.99 -9.20
C ALA A 139 5.77 -13.77 -10.00
N SER A 140 4.65 -13.86 -10.72
CA SER A 140 4.09 -12.74 -11.48
C SER A 140 3.76 -11.54 -10.59
N THR A 141 3.19 -11.75 -9.39
CA THR A 141 2.90 -10.67 -8.42
C THR A 141 4.17 -10.00 -7.90
N LEU A 142 5.30 -10.72 -7.87
CA LEU A 142 6.60 -10.21 -7.45
C LEU A 142 7.43 -9.62 -8.60
N GLY A 143 6.89 -9.58 -9.83
CA GLY A 143 7.60 -9.10 -11.02
C GLY A 143 8.63 -10.10 -11.57
N GLU A 144 8.54 -11.37 -11.17
CA GLU A 144 9.40 -12.45 -11.64
C GLU A 144 8.75 -13.20 -12.82
N ALA A 145 9.56 -13.86 -13.65
CA ALA A 145 9.08 -14.60 -14.82
C ALA A 145 8.31 -15.88 -14.40
N PRO A 146 7.02 -16.03 -14.77
CA PRO A 146 6.20 -17.16 -14.31
C PRO A 146 6.50 -18.49 -15.02
N ASP A 147 7.15 -18.45 -16.19
CA ASP A 147 7.30 -19.61 -17.09
C ASP A 147 8.01 -20.81 -16.45
N ALA A 148 9.04 -20.53 -15.64
CA ALA A 148 9.78 -21.57 -14.93
C ALA A 148 8.92 -22.35 -13.93
N HIS A 149 7.87 -21.72 -13.37
CA HIS A 149 6.93 -22.37 -12.47
C HIS A 149 5.85 -23.13 -13.24
N LEU A 150 5.32 -22.56 -14.32
CA LEU A 150 4.33 -23.24 -15.18
C LEU A 150 4.90 -24.51 -15.81
N ALA A 151 6.20 -24.54 -16.14
CA ALA A 151 6.89 -25.72 -16.66
C ALA A 151 6.91 -26.90 -15.65
N ARG A 152 6.65 -26.66 -14.36
CA ARG A 152 6.60 -27.70 -13.31
C ARG A 152 5.25 -28.40 -13.20
N ILE A 153 4.22 -27.97 -13.95
CA ILE A 153 2.94 -28.67 -13.98
C ILE A 153 3.18 -30.10 -14.52
N PRO A 154 2.77 -31.16 -13.80
CA PRO A 154 3.01 -32.54 -14.22
C PRO A 154 2.46 -32.79 -15.62
N GLN A 155 3.11 -33.65 -16.42
CA GLN A 155 2.68 -34.03 -17.77
C GLN A 155 1.74 -35.25 -17.79
N THR A 156 1.19 -35.62 -16.63
CA THR A 156 0.27 -36.76 -16.49
C THR A 156 -1.10 -36.48 -17.13
N THR A 157 -1.88 -37.54 -17.37
CA THR A 157 -3.27 -37.46 -17.86
C THR A 157 -4.18 -36.73 -16.85
N SER A 158 -3.98 -36.95 -15.55
CA SER A 158 -4.75 -36.27 -14.50
C SER A 158 -4.56 -34.75 -14.48
N ALA A 159 -3.37 -34.26 -14.82
CA ALA A 159 -3.10 -32.83 -14.95
C ALA A 159 -3.42 -32.27 -16.35
N ALA A 160 -3.83 -33.10 -17.33
CA ALA A 160 -4.07 -32.65 -18.71
C ALA A 160 -5.22 -31.65 -18.81
N ALA A 161 -6.32 -31.91 -18.10
CA ALA A 161 -7.46 -30.99 -18.05
C ALA A 161 -7.07 -29.62 -17.48
N PHE A 162 -6.22 -29.60 -16.44
CA PHE A 162 -5.67 -28.36 -15.88
C PHE A 162 -4.78 -27.63 -16.89
N ARG A 163 -3.86 -28.34 -17.57
CA ARG A 163 -3.00 -27.75 -18.61
C ARG A 163 -3.81 -27.17 -19.76
N ASP A 164 -4.83 -27.87 -20.21
CA ASP A 164 -5.71 -27.39 -21.28
C ASP A 164 -6.54 -26.19 -20.82
N ALA A 165 -6.98 -26.18 -19.57
CA ALA A 165 -7.71 -25.07 -18.97
C ALA A 165 -6.88 -23.78 -18.88
N ILE A 166 -5.54 -23.84 -18.78
CA ILE A 166 -4.68 -22.66 -18.73
C ILE A 166 -4.08 -22.25 -20.08
N LYS A 167 -4.27 -23.03 -21.15
CA LYS A 167 -3.74 -22.71 -22.49
C LYS A 167 -4.47 -21.50 -23.10
N PRO A 168 -3.75 -20.48 -23.58
CA PRO A 168 -4.38 -19.36 -24.29
C PRO A 168 -5.12 -19.85 -25.54
N GLY A 169 -6.30 -19.30 -25.86
CA GLY A 169 -6.79 -19.35 -27.24
C GLY A 169 -8.30 -19.43 -27.50
N ALA A 170 -9.14 -19.87 -26.57
CA ALA A 170 -10.59 -19.96 -26.81
C ALA A 170 -11.38 -18.89 -26.03
N PRO A 171 -12.27 -18.10 -26.68
CA PRO A 171 -13.30 -17.34 -25.98
C PRO A 171 -14.18 -18.27 -25.12
N GLY A 172 -14.65 -17.82 -23.96
CA GLY A 172 -15.40 -18.65 -23.01
C GLY A 172 -14.55 -19.67 -22.25
N SER A 173 -13.22 -19.67 -22.42
CA SER A 173 -12.34 -20.64 -21.78
C SER A 173 -11.92 -20.23 -20.37
N VAL A 174 -11.54 -21.22 -19.58
CA VAL A 174 -10.89 -21.04 -18.28
C VAL A 174 -9.61 -20.22 -18.41
N ALA A 175 -8.86 -20.37 -19.50
CA ALA A 175 -7.62 -19.61 -19.72
C ALA A 175 -7.90 -18.13 -19.88
N ALA A 176 -9.03 -17.78 -20.52
CA ALA A 176 -9.49 -16.41 -20.60
C ALA A 176 -9.79 -15.84 -19.20
N LEU A 177 -10.51 -16.60 -18.37
CA LEU A 177 -10.87 -16.22 -17.02
C LEU A 177 -9.65 -16.05 -16.10
N LEU A 178 -8.71 -17.00 -16.13
CA LEU A 178 -7.48 -16.95 -15.34
C LEU A 178 -6.56 -15.80 -15.75
N ALA A 179 -6.57 -15.43 -17.03
CA ALA A 179 -5.94 -14.22 -17.54
C ALA A 179 -6.67 -12.93 -17.17
N GLY A 180 -7.82 -13.01 -16.49
CA GLY A 180 -8.64 -11.86 -16.11
C GLY A 180 -9.34 -11.21 -17.29
N ARG A 181 -9.72 -11.97 -18.32
CA ARG A 181 -10.44 -11.47 -19.50
C ARG A 181 -11.94 -11.72 -19.37
N ALA A 182 -12.75 -10.76 -19.77
CA ALA A 182 -14.21 -10.82 -19.61
C ALA A 182 -14.89 -11.88 -20.48
N ASP A 183 -14.28 -12.26 -21.61
CA ASP A 183 -14.76 -13.37 -22.43
C ASP A 183 -14.62 -14.73 -21.73
N GLY A 184 -13.92 -14.82 -20.59
CA GLY A 184 -13.88 -16.01 -19.74
C GLY A 184 -14.89 -16.03 -18.60
N VAL A 185 -15.68 -14.97 -18.39
CA VAL A 185 -16.63 -14.91 -17.26
C VAL A 185 -17.62 -16.08 -17.33
N GLY A 186 -17.74 -16.82 -16.22
CA GLY A 186 -18.60 -18.00 -16.14
C GLY A 186 -17.97 -19.30 -16.63
N ALA A 187 -16.67 -19.30 -16.99
CA ALA A 187 -15.96 -20.54 -17.32
C ALA A 187 -15.88 -21.49 -16.11
N ALA A 188 -16.08 -22.78 -16.35
CA ALA A 188 -16.00 -23.81 -15.31
C ALA A 188 -14.54 -24.05 -14.90
N LEU A 189 -14.20 -23.82 -13.63
CA LEU A 189 -12.84 -24.00 -13.13
C LEU A 189 -12.45 -25.48 -12.95
N PRO A 190 -11.14 -25.80 -12.94
CA PRO A 190 -10.67 -27.12 -12.55
C PRO A 190 -11.13 -27.49 -11.13
N SER A 191 -11.18 -28.79 -10.82
CA SER A 191 -11.47 -29.27 -9.47
C SER A 191 -10.48 -28.69 -8.44
N GLY A 192 -10.94 -28.60 -7.18
CA GLY A 192 -10.23 -27.94 -6.10
C GLY A 192 -10.37 -26.41 -6.04
N ALA A 193 -10.81 -25.76 -7.13
CA ALA A 193 -11.19 -24.35 -7.09
C ALA A 193 -12.47 -24.14 -6.25
N THR A 194 -12.44 -23.18 -5.34
CA THR A 194 -13.64 -22.83 -4.56
C THR A 194 -14.58 -21.93 -5.37
N SER A 195 -15.85 -21.83 -4.94
CA SER A 195 -16.78 -20.85 -5.51
C SER A 195 -16.30 -19.42 -5.31
N ALA A 196 -15.65 -19.13 -4.17
CA ALA A 196 -15.05 -17.82 -3.90
C ALA A 196 -13.96 -17.47 -4.93
N TYR A 197 -13.14 -18.44 -5.34
CA TYR A 197 -12.12 -18.23 -6.37
C TYR A 197 -12.73 -17.90 -7.74
N ALA A 198 -13.75 -18.66 -8.15
CA ALA A 198 -14.48 -18.38 -9.38
C ALA A 198 -15.06 -16.97 -9.39
N GLU A 199 -15.68 -16.54 -8.29
CA GLU A 199 -16.22 -15.19 -8.20
C GLU A 199 -15.14 -14.10 -8.18
N ARG A 200 -14.01 -14.31 -7.48
CA ARG A 200 -12.88 -13.34 -7.52
C ARG A 200 -12.29 -13.20 -8.93
N LEU A 201 -12.15 -14.30 -9.66
CA LEU A 201 -11.71 -14.26 -11.06
C LEU A 201 -12.73 -13.54 -11.95
N ASN A 202 -14.02 -13.81 -11.79
CA ASN A 202 -15.08 -13.11 -12.51
C ASN A 202 -15.04 -11.61 -12.22
N VAL A 203 -14.91 -11.20 -10.95
CA VAL A 203 -14.79 -9.79 -10.55
C VAL A 203 -13.58 -9.13 -11.21
N ARG A 204 -12.41 -9.77 -11.18
CA ARG A 204 -11.21 -9.26 -11.84
C ARG A 204 -11.42 -9.08 -13.34
N ALA A 205 -12.04 -10.06 -14.00
CA ALA A 205 -12.33 -10.01 -15.42
C ALA A 205 -13.32 -8.90 -15.80
N LEU A 206 -14.36 -8.70 -14.98
CA LEU A 206 -15.33 -7.62 -15.15
C LEU A 206 -14.68 -6.24 -15.00
N PHE A 207 -13.78 -6.04 -14.02
CA PHE A 207 -13.01 -4.79 -13.90
C PHE A 207 -12.12 -4.53 -15.11
N ALA A 208 -11.47 -5.57 -15.65
CA ALA A 208 -10.63 -5.45 -16.85
C ALA A 208 -11.46 -5.06 -18.09
N ALA A 209 -12.73 -5.47 -18.17
CA ALA A 209 -13.66 -5.03 -19.21
C ALA A 209 -14.36 -3.69 -18.93
N GLY A 210 -14.05 -3.02 -17.80
CA GLY A 210 -14.72 -1.78 -17.41
C GLY A 210 -16.17 -1.94 -16.94
N GLN A 211 -16.61 -3.17 -16.61
CA GLN A 211 -17.93 -3.49 -16.09
C GLN A 211 -18.01 -3.30 -14.57
N ASP A 212 -17.62 -2.11 -14.10
CA ASP A 212 -17.36 -1.83 -12.68
C ASP A 212 -18.56 -2.03 -11.76
N ALA A 213 -19.76 -1.68 -12.24
CA ALA A 213 -20.97 -1.79 -11.43
C ALA A 213 -21.29 -3.26 -11.10
N GLU A 214 -21.16 -4.14 -12.09
CA GLU A 214 -21.37 -5.57 -11.92
C GLU A 214 -20.26 -6.20 -11.06
N ALA A 215 -19.00 -5.82 -11.32
CA ALA A 215 -17.86 -6.29 -10.53
C ALA A 215 -18.01 -5.96 -9.03
N LEU A 216 -18.41 -4.72 -8.71
CA LEU A 216 -18.62 -4.27 -7.33
C LEU A 216 -19.81 -4.97 -6.67
N ALA A 217 -20.90 -5.20 -7.41
CA ALA A 217 -22.05 -5.93 -6.89
C ALA A 217 -21.66 -7.37 -6.52
N ARG A 218 -20.94 -8.08 -7.42
CA ARG A 218 -20.44 -9.43 -7.15
C ARG A 218 -19.44 -9.47 -5.99
N TRP A 219 -18.50 -8.53 -5.94
CA TRP A 219 -17.51 -8.45 -4.85
C TRP A 219 -18.16 -8.40 -3.47
N SER A 220 -19.28 -7.67 -3.32
CA SER A 220 -19.98 -7.55 -2.03
C SER A 220 -20.54 -8.87 -1.48
N ALA A 221 -20.70 -9.88 -2.35
CA ALA A 221 -21.18 -11.21 -1.98
C ALA A 221 -20.04 -12.21 -1.71
N ILE A 222 -18.78 -11.83 -1.94
CA ILE A 222 -17.62 -12.73 -1.78
C ILE A 222 -17.21 -12.76 -0.31
N ASP A 223 -17.17 -13.96 0.26
CA ASP A 223 -16.47 -14.19 1.52
C ASP A 223 -14.95 -14.16 1.27
N THR A 224 -14.28 -13.15 1.83
CA THR A 224 -12.82 -12.97 1.69
C THR A 224 -12.00 -13.93 2.54
N LYS A 225 -12.63 -14.66 3.48
CA LYS A 225 -11.96 -15.63 4.36
C LYS A 225 -11.78 -16.98 3.70
N VAL A 226 -12.60 -17.31 2.70
CA VAL A 226 -12.53 -18.59 1.99
C VAL A 226 -11.27 -18.62 1.12
N ALA A 227 -10.52 -19.73 1.21
CA ALA A 227 -9.36 -19.99 0.35
C ALA A 227 -9.77 -20.06 -1.13
N ASP A 228 -8.84 -19.76 -2.03
CA ASP A 228 -9.10 -19.83 -3.47
C ASP A 228 -9.09 -21.29 -3.97
N VAL A 229 -8.20 -22.09 -3.39
CA VAL A 229 -8.07 -23.51 -3.70
C VAL A 229 -8.15 -24.29 -2.39
N SER A 230 -8.96 -25.34 -2.39
CA SER A 230 -9.06 -26.30 -1.29
C SER A 230 -8.97 -27.71 -1.87
N LEU A 231 -7.89 -28.41 -1.55
CA LEU A 231 -7.62 -29.77 -2.02
C LEU A 231 -7.47 -30.72 -0.83
N GLY A 232 -8.07 -31.91 -0.90
CA GLY A 232 -8.02 -32.91 0.16
C GLY A 232 -8.94 -32.63 1.35
N GLU A 233 -8.97 -33.56 2.31
CA GLU A 233 -9.74 -33.46 3.56
C GLU A 233 -8.82 -33.67 4.78
N GLY A 234 -9.14 -33.08 5.93
CA GLY A 234 -8.41 -33.30 7.18
C GLY A 234 -7.03 -32.62 7.24
N SER A 235 -6.09 -33.24 7.96
CA SER A 235 -4.73 -32.73 8.20
C SER A 235 -3.84 -32.68 6.96
N ASP A 236 -4.24 -33.38 5.89
CA ASP A 236 -3.50 -33.44 4.62
C ASP A 236 -4.07 -32.46 3.58
N GLY A 237 -5.11 -31.70 3.97
CA GLY A 237 -5.75 -30.70 3.13
C GLY A 237 -4.85 -29.50 2.85
N LEU A 238 -4.98 -28.93 1.66
CA LEU A 238 -4.25 -27.76 1.21
C LEU A 238 -5.22 -26.62 0.91
N ALA A 239 -5.15 -25.56 1.72
CA ALA A 239 -5.83 -24.29 1.48
C ALA A 239 -4.83 -23.27 0.90
N LEU A 240 -5.07 -22.80 -0.32
CA LEU A 240 -4.24 -21.78 -0.97
C LEU A 240 -5.05 -20.53 -1.30
N TRP A 241 -4.40 -19.38 -1.15
CA TRP A 241 -4.87 -18.12 -1.71
C TRP A 241 -4.02 -17.78 -2.94
N ASP A 242 -4.68 -17.39 -4.03
CA ASP A 242 -4.03 -16.87 -5.22
C ASP A 242 -3.48 -15.47 -4.90
N PRO A 243 -2.16 -15.27 -4.94
CA PRO A 243 -1.56 -13.96 -4.64
C PRO A 243 -2.09 -12.84 -5.54
N GLY A 244 -2.42 -13.17 -6.79
CA GLY A 244 -2.99 -12.24 -7.76
C GLY A 244 -4.46 -11.88 -7.51
N LEU A 245 -5.14 -12.55 -6.58
CA LEU A 245 -6.50 -12.25 -6.15
C LEU A 245 -6.60 -11.84 -4.67
N ALA A 246 -5.64 -12.24 -3.83
CA ALA A 246 -5.50 -11.69 -2.48
C ALA A 246 -5.34 -10.16 -2.51
N GLY A 247 -4.69 -9.64 -3.56
CA GLY A 247 -4.60 -8.20 -3.85
C GLY A 247 -5.80 -7.59 -4.57
N LEU A 248 -6.83 -8.35 -4.95
CA LEU A 248 -7.97 -7.83 -5.75
C LEU A 248 -8.72 -6.69 -5.04
N GLY A 249 -8.69 -6.66 -3.70
CA GLY A 249 -9.20 -5.54 -2.92
C GLY A 249 -8.57 -4.19 -3.31
N GLU A 250 -7.31 -4.17 -3.77
CA GLU A 250 -6.65 -2.96 -4.30
C GLU A 250 -7.49 -2.34 -5.42
N VAL A 251 -7.82 -3.14 -6.43
CA VAL A 251 -8.60 -2.69 -7.59
C VAL A 251 -10.02 -2.30 -7.16
N VAL A 252 -10.65 -3.07 -6.28
CA VAL A 252 -12.02 -2.77 -5.79
C VAL A 252 -12.07 -1.41 -5.13
N HIS A 253 -11.20 -1.16 -4.16
CA HIS A 253 -11.16 0.08 -3.40
C HIS A 253 -10.73 1.26 -4.28
N ALA A 254 -9.75 1.05 -5.18
CA ALA A 254 -9.36 2.07 -6.15
C ALA A 254 -10.51 2.43 -7.11
N VAL A 255 -11.26 1.46 -7.64
CA VAL A 255 -12.42 1.74 -8.51
C VAL A 255 -13.52 2.48 -7.75
N ARG A 256 -13.79 2.11 -6.49
CA ARG A 256 -14.73 2.85 -5.62
C ARG A 256 -14.32 4.32 -5.46
N ALA A 257 -13.06 4.58 -5.13
CA ALA A 257 -12.52 5.94 -5.02
C ALA A 257 -12.66 6.73 -6.33
N ALA A 258 -12.28 6.13 -7.48
CA ALA A 258 -12.36 6.76 -8.79
C ALA A 258 -13.81 7.11 -9.18
N ARG A 259 -14.76 6.22 -8.89
CA ARG A 259 -16.19 6.43 -9.16
C ARG A 259 -16.80 7.48 -8.25
N ALA A 260 -16.40 7.52 -6.98
CA ALA A 260 -16.88 8.55 -6.08
C ALA A 260 -16.46 9.93 -6.56
N LEU A 261 -15.28 10.08 -7.15
CA LEU A 261 -14.82 11.37 -7.65
C LEU A 261 -15.05 11.54 -9.15
N ASP A 262 -15.96 10.75 -9.74
CA ASP A 262 -16.34 10.94 -11.12
C ASP A 262 -16.93 12.34 -11.32
N LYS A 263 -16.48 13.02 -12.38
CA LYS A 263 -16.82 14.42 -12.69
C LYS A 263 -16.32 15.46 -11.68
N ALA A 264 -15.41 15.11 -10.77
CA ALA A 264 -14.69 16.13 -10.00
C ALA A 264 -13.95 17.08 -10.95
N THR A 265 -14.07 18.39 -10.67
CA THR A 265 -13.51 19.48 -11.50
C THR A 265 -12.45 20.30 -10.78
N GLY A 266 -12.34 20.16 -9.45
CA GLY A 266 -11.34 20.82 -8.63
C GLY A 266 -10.30 19.84 -8.10
N TRP A 267 -9.92 20.01 -6.84
CA TRP A 267 -8.91 19.18 -6.19
C TRP A 267 -9.30 17.69 -6.05
N GLY A 268 -10.59 17.35 -6.17
CA GLY A 268 -11.03 15.96 -6.26
C GLY A 268 -10.45 15.21 -7.46
N THR A 269 -10.13 15.92 -8.55
CA THR A 269 -9.52 15.35 -9.76
C THR A 269 -8.16 14.69 -9.50
N PHE A 270 -7.37 15.22 -8.57
CA PHE A 270 -6.09 14.62 -8.17
C PHE A 270 -6.28 13.24 -7.53
N THR A 271 -7.17 13.15 -6.53
CA THR A 271 -7.48 11.88 -5.84
C THR A 271 -8.11 10.88 -6.80
N ARG A 272 -8.96 11.33 -7.74
CA ARG A 272 -9.50 10.49 -8.82
C ARG A 272 -8.39 9.90 -9.68
N ALA A 273 -7.40 10.70 -10.07
CA ALA A 273 -6.29 10.22 -10.89
C ALA A 273 -5.43 9.17 -10.17
N GLN A 274 -5.15 9.35 -8.88
CA GLN A 274 -4.48 8.34 -8.04
C GLN A 274 -5.25 7.02 -8.05
N ALA A 275 -6.57 7.08 -7.88
CA ALA A 275 -7.45 5.92 -7.92
C ALA A 275 -7.52 5.24 -9.29
N LEU A 276 -7.48 6.01 -10.39
CA LEU A 276 -7.38 5.46 -11.73
C LEU A 276 -6.05 4.75 -11.97
N LEU A 277 -4.92 5.28 -11.48
CA LEU A 277 -3.62 4.60 -11.57
C LEU A 277 -3.59 3.31 -10.73
N ALA A 278 -4.06 3.35 -9.50
CA ALA A 278 -4.12 2.18 -8.61
C ALA A 278 -5.04 1.07 -9.14
N SER A 279 -6.05 1.41 -9.95
CA SER A 279 -6.91 0.43 -10.64
C SER A 279 -6.39 -0.01 -12.01
N GLY A 280 -5.16 0.37 -12.39
CA GLY A 280 -4.52 -0.02 -13.66
C GLY A 280 -5.01 0.75 -14.88
N ARG A 281 -5.67 1.91 -14.71
CA ARG A 281 -6.31 2.70 -15.78
C ARG A 281 -5.46 3.89 -16.20
N ALA A 282 -4.18 3.67 -16.46
CA ALA A 282 -3.24 4.71 -16.85
C ALA A 282 -3.73 5.53 -18.07
N ALA A 283 -4.36 4.89 -19.05
CA ALA A 283 -4.90 5.55 -20.25
C ALA A 283 -5.98 6.60 -19.94
N VAL A 284 -6.69 6.46 -18.81
CA VAL A 284 -7.70 7.43 -18.35
C VAL A 284 -7.07 8.42 -17.36
N ALA A 285 -6.16 7.97 -16.50
CA ALA A 285 -5.52 8.80 -15.49
C ALA A 285 -4.61 9.88 -16.08
N VAL A 286 -3.84 9.53 -17.12
CA VAL A 286 -2.85 10.43 -17.72
C VAL A 286 -3.48 11.72 -18.25
N PRO A 287 -4.53 11.68 -19.11
CA PRO A 287 -5.20 12.90 -19.57
C PRO A 287 -5.77 13.75 -18.42
N VAL A 288 -6.25 13.10 -17.35
CA VAL A 288 -6.79 13.78 -16.16
C VAL A 288 -5.70 14.55 -15.41
N LEU A 289 -4.52 13.94 -15.24
CA LEU A 289 -3.37 14.59 -14.61
C LEU A 289 -2.78 15.71 -15.48
N GLU A 290 -2.67 15.51 -16.79
CA GLU A 290 -2.22 16.55 -17.72
C GLU A 290 -3.13 17.78 -17.67
N ALA A 291 -4.46 17.57 -17.67
CA ALA A 291 -5.43 18.65 -17.53
C ALA A 291 -5.29 19.39 -16.19
N LEU A 292 -5.14 18.65 -15.08
CA LEU A 292 -4.93 19.23 -13.75
C LEU A 292 -3.67 20.11 -13.68
N ILE A 293 -2.57 19.66 -14.29
CA ILE A 293 -1.31 20.41 -14.30
C ILE A 293 -1.38 21.62 -15.23
N ALA A 294 -2.05 21.50 -16.38
CA ALA A 294 -2.20 22.58 -17.33
C ALA A 294 -3.12 23.70 -16.81
N ALA A 295 -4.16 23.35 -16.06
CA ALA A 295 -5.14 24.28 -15.51
C ALA A 295 -5.44 23.95 -14.03
N PRO A 296 -4.50 24.23 -13.12
CA PRO A 296 -4.68 23.92 -11.70
C PRO A 296 -5.81 24.78 -11.09
N PRO A 297 -6.62 24.26 -10.15
CA PRO A 297 -7.91 24.84 -9.74
C PRO A 297 -8.08 26.29 -9.24
N THR A 298 -7.25 27.31 -9.40
CA THR A 298 -7.31 28.64 -8.70
C THR A 298 -7.48 28.68 -7.15
N ASP A 299 -8.40 27.93 -6.52
CA ASP A 299 -8.54 27.80 -5.07
C ASP A 299 -7.41 26.96 -4.46
N ASP A 300 -7.18 27.14 -3.16
CA ASP A 300 -6.23 26.32 -2.42
C ASP A 300 -6.78 24.91 -2.19
N PRO A 301 -5.93 23.87 -2.19
CA PRO A 301 -6.35 22.52 -1.87
C PRO A 301 -7.11 22.48 -0.53
N PRO A 302 -8.22 21.74 -0.44
CA PRO A 302 -8.91 21.60 0.83
C PRO A 302 -7.97 20.94 1.85
N LEU A 303 -8.11 21.31 3.13
CA LEU A 303 -7.25 20.80 4.20
C LEU A 303 -7.23 19.26 4.25
N SER A 304 -8.36 18.63 3.90
CA SER A 304 -8.45 17.19 3.70
C SER A 304 -7.41 16.64 2.73
N LEU A 305 -7.23 17.26 1.57
CA LEU A 305 -6.26 16.81 0.58
C LEU A 305 -4.83 16.99 1.09
N LEU A 306 -4.53 18.10 1.77
CA LEU A 306 -3.19 18.38 2.29
C LEU A 306 -2.80 17.44 3.45
N VAL A 307 -3.66 17.30 4.46
CA VAL A 307 -3.40 16.45 5.63
C VAL A 307 -3.31 14.97 5.26
N LEU A 308 -4.05 14.55 4.21
CA LEU A 308 -4.10 13.16 3.79
C LEU A 308 -3.07 12.83 2.70
N GLY A 309 -2.76 13.78 1.82
CA GLY A 309 -1.80 13.67 0.72
C GLY A 309 -0.35 13.78 1.17
N SER A 310 -0.10 14.38 2.34
CA SER A 310 1.24 14.72 2.83
C SER A 310 1.95 15.82 2.03
N ALA A 311 1.19 16.50 1.18
CA ALA A 311 1.56 17.76 0.55
C ALA A 311 1.50 18.90 1.57
N LEU A 312 2.50 19.79 1.59
CA LEU A 312 2.52 20.97 2.45
C LEU A 312 1.81 22.17 1.82
N SER A 313 1.65 22.14 0.51
CA SER A 313 1.16 23.27 -0.28
C SER A 313 0.47 22.79 -1.56
N ARG A 314 -0.14 23.75 -2.25
CA ARG A 314 -0.62 23.58 -3.62
C ARG A 314 0.46 23.09 -4.58
N SER A 315 1.66 23.67 -4.48
CA SER A 315 2.78 23.32 -5.34
C SER A 315 3.15 21.84 -5.18
N ASP A 316 3.14 21.32 -3.96
CA ASP A 316 3.45 19.91 -3.69
C ASP A 316 2.42 18.97 -4.31
N VAL A 317 1.12 19.30 -4.26
CA VAL A 317 0.07 18.50 -4.93
C VAL A 317 0.33 18.44 -6.45
N ILE A 318 0.76 19.54 -7.07
CA ILE A 318 1.09 19.58 -8.49
C ILE A 318 2.37 18.79 -8.80
N LEU A 319 3.37 18.82 -7.91
CA LEU A 319 4.57 17.99 -8.03
C LEU A 319 4.22 16.49 -7.90
N GLU A 320 3.35 16.12 -6.97
CA GLU A 320 2.85 14.74 -6.86
C GLU A 320 2.08 14.33 -8.12
N ALA A 321 1.24 15.21 -8.67
CA ALA A 321 0.53 14.93 -9.93
C ALA A 321 1.52 14.69 -11.08
N ARG A 322 2.63 15.42 -11.12
CA ARG A 322 3.70 15.22 -12.11
C ARG A 322 4.46 13.92 -11.89
N ALA A 323 4.74 13.53 -10.65
CA ALA A 323 5.33 12.22 -10.33
C ALA A 323 4.40 11.07 -10.77
N LEU A 324 3.08 11.22 -10.56
CA LEU A 324 2.08 10.26 -11.04
C LEU A 324 2.01 10.20 -12.57
N LEU A 325 2.31 11.27 -13.30
CA LEU A 325 2.45 11.22 -14.76
C LEU A 325 3.64 10.37 -15.21
N VAL A 326 4.74 10.34 -14.46
CA VAL A 326 5.87 9.43 -14.75
C VAL A 326 5.40 7.98 -14.65
N GLN A 327 4.69 7.63 -13.58
CA GLN A 327 4.08 6.30 -13.41
C GLN A 327 3.11 5.98 -14.56
N GLY A 328 2.17 6.90 -14.85
CA GLY A 328 1.15 6.71 -15.87
C GLY A 328 1.72 6.52 -17.28
N TRP A 329 2.66 7.37 -17.69
CA TRP A 329 3.31 7.24 -19.01
C TRP A 329 4.19 5.99 -19.10
N SER A 330 4.89 5.61 -18.03
CA SER A 330 5.65 4.36 -17.99
C SER A 330 4.74 3.14 -18.16
N ALA A 331 3.58 3.12 -17.48
CA ALA A 331 2.58 2.06 -17.62
C ALA A 331 1.99 1.97 -19.04
N LEU A 332 1.96 3.09 -19.78
CA LEU A 332 1.55 3.12 -21.20
C LEU A 332 2.70 2.80 -22.17
N GLY A 333 3.92 2.56 -21.68
CA GLY A 333 5.10 2.27 -22.49
C GLY A 333 5.78 3.50 -23.11
N ASP A 334 5.31 4.72 -22.84
CA ASP A 334 5.92 5.96 -23.36
C ASP A 334 6.98 6.48 -22.39
N LYS A 335 8.15 5.83 -22.42
CA LYS A 335 9.29 6.18 -21.55
C LYS A 335 9.83 7.59 -21.82
N ALA A 336 9.66 8.13 -23.03
CA ALA A 336 10.14 9.46 -23.39
C ALA A 336 9.33 10.55 -22.67
N LYS A 337 7.99 10.45 -22.69
CA LYS A 337 7.13 11.37 -21.93
C LYS A 337 7.31 11.21 -20.43
N ALA A 338 7.40 9.98 -19.94
CA ALA A 338 7.67 9.71 -18.54
C ALA A 338 8.98 10.40 -18.09
N LYS A 339 10.05 10.30 -18.88
CA LYS A 339 11.33 10.98 -18.61
C LYS A 339 11.18 12.51 -18.64
N GLY A 340 10.45 13.07 -19.61
CA GLY A 340 10.22 14.52 -19.67
C GLY A 340 9.52 15.07 -18.42
N HIS A 341 8.57 14.32 -17.83
CA HIS A 341 7.95 14.70 -16.57
C HIS A 341 8.88 14.55 -15.37
N LEU A 342 9.71 13.50 -15.34
CA LEU A 342 10.72 13.28 -14.30
C LEU A 342 11.77 14.40 -14.27
N ASP A 343 12.29 14.80 -15.43
CA ASP A 343 13.31 15.84 -15.55
C ASP A 343 12.79 17.23 -15.11
N ALA A 344 11.46 17.40 -15.01
CA ALA A 344 10.80 18.60 -14.52
C ALA A 344 10.46 18.58 -13.02
N LEU A 345 10.75 17.49 -12.30
CA LEU A 345 10.63 17.44 -10.85
C LEU A 345 11.87 18.08 -10.19
N PRO A 346 11.70 18.94 -9.18
CA PRO A 346 12.82 19.53 -8.47
C PRO A 346 13.47 18.52 -7.52
N SER A 347 14.67 18.87 -7.01
CA SER A 347 15.48 18.06 -6.10
C SER A 347 16.10 18.91 -4.97
N ASP A 348 15.52 20.08 -4.70
CA ASP A 348 16.02 21.12 -3.81
C ASP A 348 15.72 20.87 -2.32
N SER A 349 14.69 20.08 -2.01
CA SER A 349 14.32 19.65 -0.65
C SER A 349 14.46 18.13 -0.49
N ILE A 350 14.47 17.62 0.75
CA ILE A 350 14.47 16.17 1.00
C ILE A 350 13.19 15.55 0.45
N ALA A 351 12.03 16.17 0.69
CA ALA A 351 10.75 15.68 0.19
C ALA A 351 10.73 15.59 -1.34
N HIS A 352 11.30 16.58 -2.03
CA HIS A 352 11.39 16.61 -3.49
C HIS A 352 12.35 15.55 -4.04
N ARG A 353 13.53 15.36 -3.42
CA ARG A 353 14.46 14.29 -3.80
C ARG A 353 13.83 12.90 -3.67
N VAL A 354 13.15 12.63 -2.56
CA VAL A 354 12.43 11.35 -2.35
C VAL A 354 11.31 11.18 -3.37
N LEU A 355 10.54 12.23 -3.67
CA LEU A 355 9.48 12.18 -4.68
C LEU A 355 10.04 11.94 -6.09
N GLN A 356 11.13 12.62 -6.46
CA GLN A 356 11.79 12.45 -7.75
C GLN A 356 12.37 11.05 -7.89
N ALA A 357 13.06 10.53 -6.88
CA ALA A 357 13.56 9.15 -6.87
C ALA A 357 12.40 8.13 -6.97
N TRP A 358 11.31 8.38 -6.22
CA TRP A 358 10.11 7.54 -6.28
C TRP A 358 9.49 7.54 -7.67
N ALA A 359 9.48 8.66 -8.38
CA ALA A 359 9.01 8.71 -9.76
C ALA A 359 10.00 8.02 -10.72
N ALA A 360 11.31 8.20 -10.51
CA ALA A 360 12.36 7.63 -11.34
C ALA A 360 12.35 6.10 -11.36
N ARG A 361 11.91 5.45 -10.28
CA ARG A 361 11.79 3.99 -10.16
C ARG A 361 10.98 3.35 -11.30
N HIS A 362 10.01 4.09 -11.84
CA HIS A 362 9.15 3.61 -12.92
C HIS A 362 9.88 3.58 -14.27
N LEU A 363 11.07 4.16 -14.38
CA LEU A 363 11.91 4.15 -15.57
C LEU A 363 13.18 3.31 -15.37
N ASP A 364 13.76 3.35 -14.17
CA ASP A 364 14.96 2.63 -13.79
C ASP A 364 14.80 2.06 -12.37
N PRO A 365 14.94 0.74 -12.16
CA PRO A 365 14.85 0.13 -10.83
C PRO A 365 16.01 0.48 -9.89
N SER A 366 17.01 1.26 -10.32
CA SER A 366 18.12 1.68 -9.47
C SER A 366 17.64 2.49 -8.24
N LEU A 367 18.32 2.28 -7.11
CA LEU A 367 18.05 2.96 -5.85
C LEU A 367 19.21 3.87 -5.49
N ASP A 368 18.95 5.16 -5.43
CA ASP A 368 19.81 6.13 -4.74
C ASP A 368 19.41 6.18 -3.26
N VAL A 369 20.28 5.65 -2.39
CA VAL A 369 20.04 5.62 -0.93
C VAL A 369 20.34 6.96 -0.26
N GLU A 370 20.99 7.90 -0.95
CA GLU A 370 21.39 9.20 -0.39
C GLU A 370 20.28 10.25 -0.48
N VAL A 371 19.17 9.94 -1.14
CA VAL A 371 18.02 10.85 -1.29
C VAL A 371 17.27 11.11 0.01
N PHE A 372 17.42 10.24 1.02
CA PHE A 372 16.86 10.41 2.35
C PHE A 372 17.99 10.43 3.40
N PRO A 373 17.96 11.34 4.39
CA PRO A 373 18.96 11.38 5.43
C PRO A 373 19.01 10.09 6.24
N ALA A 374 20.22 9.70 6.67
CA ALA A 374 20.39 8.56 7.58
C ALA A 374 19.68 8.76 8.93
N ASP A 375 19.53 10.02 9.36
CA ASP A 375 18.80 10.42 10.57
C ASP A 375 17.57 11.27 10.21
N ARG A 376 16.38 10.68 10.38
CA ARG A 376 15.09 11.36 10.18
C ARG A 376 14.91 12.58 11.11
N ALA A 377 15.60 12.62 12.24
CA ALA A 377 15.50 13.72 13.19
C ALA A 377 15.94 15.05 12.56
N ILE A 378 16.72 15.03 11.48
CA ILE A 378 17.06 16.22 10.69
C ILE A 378 15.79 16.92 10.18
N LEU A 379 14.85 16.17 9.58
CA LEU A 379 13.58 16.71 9.09
C LEU A 379 12.66 17.12 10.24
N VAL A 380 12.56 16.30 11.28
CA VAL A 380 11.75 16.61 12.46
C VAL A 380 12.22 17.92 13.08
N HIS A 381 13.52 18.08 13.32
CA HIS A 381 14.10 19.30 13.88
C HIS A 381 13.91 20.52 12.98
N ALA A 382 13.97 20.36 11.65
CA ALA A 382 13.68 21.44 10.72
C ALA A 382 12.24 21.95 10.87
N VAL A 383 11.26 21.03 11.00
CA VAL A 383 9.85 21.42 11.22
C VAL A 383 9.64 22.02 12.60
N THR A 384 10.19 21.40 13.66
CA THR A 384 10.00 21.90 15.04
C THR A 384 10.66 23.25 15.25
N ALA A 385 11.82 23.51 14.64
CA ALA A 385 12.48 24.81 14.71
C ALA A 385 11.61 25.94 14.13
N GLU A 386 10.91 25.69 13.02
CA GLU A 386 9.97 26.67 12.45
C GLU A 386 8.75 26.91 13.35
N LEU A 387 8.28 25.87 14.05
CA LEU A 387 7.20 25.99 15.03
C LEU A 387 7.66 26.78 16.26
N ASP A 388 8.88 26.52 16.76
CA ASP A 388 9.46 27.23 17.90
C ASP A 388 9.69 28.72 17.58
N GLU A 389 10.10 29.05 16.34
CA GLU A 389 10.28 30.42 15.86
C GLU A 389 8.97 31.25 15.88
N LEU A 390 7.80 30.60 15.79
CA LEU A 390 6.52 31.29 15.96
C LEU A 390 6.30 31.78 17.40
N GLY A 391 6.90 31.12 18.40
CA GLY A 391 6.76 31.47 19.81
C GLY A 391 5.30 31.68 20.24
N LYS A 392 4.98 32.87 20.75
CA LYS A 392 3.61 33.21 21.21
C LYS A 392 2.56 33.24 20.09
N ALA A 393 2.98 33.31 18.81
CA ALA A 393 2.06 33.29 17.68
C ALA A 393 1.56 31.87 17.35
N ALA A 394 2.13 30.82 17.96
CA ALA A 394 1.78 29.42 17.71
C ALA A 394 0.55 28.96 18.53
N ALA A 395 -0.57 29.68 18.43
CA ALA A 395 -1.75 29.42 19.25
C ALA A 395 -2.38 28.01 19.03
N GLY A 396 -2.21 27.43 17.85
CA GLY A 396 -2.68 26.09 17.48
C GLY A 396 -1.63 24.97 17.63
N ALA A 397 -0.44 25.25 18.18
CA ALA A 397 0.63 24.26 18.29
C ALA A 397 0.24 23.02 19.11
N ALA A 398 -0.60 23.19 20.15
CA ALA A 398 -1.05 22.10 20.99
C ALA A 398 -1.93 21.10 20.22
N ASP A 399 -2.84 21.57 19.36
CA ASP A 399 -3.69 20.72 18.53
C ASP A 399 -2.88 19.94 17.50
N LEU A 400 -1.85 20.58 16.93
CA LEU A 400 -0.91 19.94 16.01
C LEU A 400 -0.14 18.81 16.68
N ALA A 401 0.37 19.07 17.88
CA ALA A 401 1.10 18.09 18.68
C ALA A 401 0.19 16.92 19.08
N ALA A 402 -1.04 17.20 19.54
CA ALA A 402 -2.01 16.17 19.92
C ALA A 402 -2.36 15.21 18.78
N LEU A 403 -2.38 15.70 17.54
CA LEU A 403 -2.68 14.91 16.34
C LEU A 403 -1.43 14.36 15.63
N GLY A 404 -0.24 14.62 16.18
CA GLY A 404 1.04 14.17 15.62
C GLY A 404 1.28 14.62 14.19
N LEU A 405 0.79 15.80 13.78
CA LEU A 405 0.78 16.22 12.38
C LEU A 405 2.20 16.42 11.80
N VAL A 406 3.15 16.86 12.62
CA VAL A 406 4.57 16.97 12.24
C VAL A 406 5.17 15.59 11.96
N ASP A 407 5.03 14.66 12.91
CA ASP A 407 5.54 13.30 12.76
C ASP A 407 4.90 12.60 11.55
N ARG A 408 3.59 12.78 11.36
CA ARG A 408 2.86 12.19 10.23
C ARG A 408 3.37 12.70 8.88
N TYR A 409 3.72 13.98 8.79
CA TYR A 409 4.34 14.54 7.59
C TYR A 409 5.70 13.89 7.32
N VAL A 410 6.59 13.83 8.31
CA VAL A 410 7.92 13.21 8.14
C VAL A 410 7.79 11.70 7.85
N ASP A 411 6.93 11.01 8.59
CA ASP A 411 6.65 9.59 8.39
C ASP A 411 6.16 9.30 6.96
N SER A 412 5.42 10.22 6.31
CA SER A 412 4.96 10.02 4.93
C SER A 412 6.11 9.99 3.91
N ILE A 413 7.09 10.88 4.08
CA ILE A 413 8.30 10.94 3.25
C ILE A 413 9.12 9.66 3.49
N GLU A 414 9.25 9.27 4.75
CA GLU A 414 10.00 8.08 5.14
C GLU A 414 9.35 6.78 4.65
N ARG A 415 8.02 6.68 4.66
CA ARG A 415 7.29 5.54 4.08
C ARG A 415 7.45 5.49 2.56
N ARG A 416 7.45 6.64 1.86
CA ARG A 416 7.73 6.71 0.42
C ARG A 416 9.17 6.25 0.11
N PHE A 417 10.13 6.61 0.96
CA PHE A 417 11.49 6.10 0.86
C PHE A 417 11.60 4.60 1.20
N ALA A 418 10.79 4.09 2.13
CA ALA A 418 10.73 2.67 2.42
C ALA A 418 10.15 1.86 1.24
N GLU A 419 9.14 2.38 0.55
CA GLU A 419 8.61 1.79 -0.69
C GLU A 419 9.71 1.69 -1.75
N LEU A 420 10.43 2.79 -1.99
CA LEU A 420 11.62 2.84 -2.85
C LEU A 420 12.65 1.76 -2.50
N CYS A 421 13.01 1.66 -1.21
CA CYS A 421 13.97 0.66 -0.74
C CYS A 421 13.45 -0.77 -0.96
N SER A 422 12.15 -1.01 -0.74
CA SER A 422 11.55 -2.33 -0.93
C SER A 422 11.67 -2.75 -2.38
N GLU A 423 11.30 -1.88 -3.31
CA GLU A 423 11.31 -2.19 -4.73
C GLU A 423 12.73 -2.24 -5.32
N GLY A 424 13.63 -1.37 -4.86
CA GLY A 424 15.06 -1.40 -5.19
C GLY A 424 15.84 -2.58 -4.59
N GLY A 425 15.16 -3.59 -4.04
CA GLY A 425 15.79 -4.81 -3.54
C GLY A 425 16.59 -4.61 -2.25
N ARG A 426 16.16 -3.70 -1.37
CA ARG A 426 16.72 -3.45 -0.03
C ARG A 426 15.66 -3.59 1.06
N PRO A 427 15.07 -4.78 1.24
CA PRO A 427 13.94 -4.98 2.17
C PRO A 427 14.30 -4.73 3.65
N GLU A 428 15.55 -4.95 4.06
CA GLU A 428 16.02 -4.64 5.42
C GLU A 428 16.05 -3.12 5.68
N LEU A 429 16.49 -2.34 4.69
CA LEU A 429 16.48 -0.88 4.77
C LEU A 429 15.05 -0.35 4.73
N ALA A 430 14.20 -0.92 3.86
CA ALA A 430 12.77 -0.61 3.84
C ALA A 430 12.13 -0.84 5.21
N LEU A 431 12.39 -1.99 5.85
CA LEU A 431 11.88 -2.29 7.18
C LEU A 431 12.40 -1.31 8.24
N LYS A 432 13.68 -0.95 8.20
CA LYS A 432 14.26 0.06 9.12
C LYS A 432 13.47 1.38 9.07
N HIS A 433 13.14 1.87 7.87
CA HIS A 433 12.37 3.11 7.70
C HIS A 433 10.89 2.95 8.10
N LEU A 434 10.28 1.79 7.84
CA LEU A 434 8.92 1.50 8.33
C LEU A 434 8.86 1.47 9.85
N GLU A 435 9.82 0.83 10.53
CA GLU A 435 9.90 0.76 12.00
C GLU A 435 10.24 2.13 12.63
N ALA A 436 10.95 3.00 11.90
CA ALA A 436 11.23 4.37 12.33
C ALA A 436 9.97 5.27 12.25
N ALA A 437 9.12 5.01 11.26
CA ALA A 437 7.83 5.66 11.07
C ALA A 437 6.69 5.05 11.92
N GLU A 438 6.93 3.94 12.63
CA GLU A 438 5.95 3.31 13.53
C GLU A 438 5.86 4.09 14.86
N ASP A 439 4.64 4.23 15.37
CA ASP A 439 4.40 4.67 16.74
C ASP A 439 4.58 3.50 17.70
N LYS A 440 5.78 3.46 18.30
CA LYS A 440 6.18 2.42 19.25
C LYS A 440 5.39 2.46 20.55
N ALA A 441 4.85 3.63 20.94
CA ALA A 441 4.04 3.75 22.15
C ALA A 441 2.69 3.03 21.99
N ASN A 442 2.13 3.04 20.77
CA ASN A 442 0.89 2.35 20.41
C ASN A 442 1.15 1.16 19.47
N SER A 443 2.25 0.43 19.68
CA SER A 443 2.68 -0.64 18.77
C SER A 443 1.64 -1.76 18.58
N MET A 444 0.70 -1.95 19.51
CA MET A 444 -0.29 -3.03 19.45
C MET A 444 -1.65 -2.63 18.88
N THR A 445 -1.85 -1.35 18.53
CA THR A 445 -3.15 -0.83 18.05
C THR A 445 -2.96 0.04 16.81
N LEU A 446 -4.06 0.32 16.10
CA LEU A 446 -4.07 1.41 15.14
C LEU A 446 -3.82 2.74 15.86
N SER A 447 -3.15 3.64 15.15
CA SER A 447 -2.90 5.01 15.62
C SER A 447 -2.73 5.93 14.40
N PRO A 448 -2.69 7.26 14.58
CA PRO A 448 -2.45 8.21 13.50
C PRO A 448 -1.20 7.90 12.65
N ARG A 449 -0.21 7.22 13.26
CA ARG A 449 1.05 6.80 12.65
C ARG A 449 1.09 5.29 12.34
N ASN A 450 0.30 4.47 13.02
CA ASN A 450 0.16 3.03 12.77
C ASN A 450 -1.08 2.74 11.92
N ARG A 451 -1.07 3.22 10.66
CA ARG A 451 -2.19 3.02 9.73
C ARG A 451 -2.20 1.60 9.15
N VAL A 452 -3.36 1.16 8.68
CA VAL A 452 -3.57 -0.17 8.07
C VAL A 452 -2.55 -0.46 6.96
N SER A 453 -2.35 0.46 6.01
CA SER A 453 -1.39 0.25 4.92
C SER A 453 0.06 0.13 5.42
N SER A 454 0.44 0.95 6.40
CA SER A 454 1.80 0.97 6.95
C SER A 454 2.15 -0.32 7.70
N LEU A 455 1.23 -0.83 8.53
CA LEU A 455 1.41 -2.10 9.22
C LEU A 455 1.42 -3.28 8.24
N MET A 456 0.64 -3.21 7.16
CA MET A 456 0.67 -4.23 6.12
C MET A 456 1.99 -4.20 5.32
N ALA A 457 2.51 -3.02 5.00
CA ALA A 457 3.82 -2.87 4.37
C ALA A 457 4.94 -3.47 5.26
N ALA A 458 4.89 -3.23 6.57
CA ALA A 458 5.81 -3.82 7.54
C ALA A 458 5.67 -5.35 7.63
N ALA A 459 4.43 -5.88 7.58
CA ALA A 459 4.18 -7.32 7.51
C ALA A 459 4.82 -7.92 6.26
N SER A 460 4.61 -7.31 5.09
CA SER A 460 5.19 -7.74 3.82
C SER A 460 6.72 -7.78 3.86
N GLN A 461 7.38 -6.73 4.37
CA GLN A 461 8.84 -6.72 4.50
C GLN A 461 9.33 -7.80 5.47
N ASN A 462 8.63 -8.02 6.59
CA ASN A 462 8.99 -9.07 7.54
C ASN A 462 8.87 -10.47 6.92
N VAL A 463 7.84 -10.75 6.10
CA VAL A 463 7.79 -12.02 5.35
C VAL A 463 8.98 -12.11 4.40
N ARG A 464 9.29 -11.04 3.66
CA ARG A 464 10.38 -11.01 2.69
C ARG A 464 11.74 -11.37 3.30
N ILE A 465 12.08 -10.75 4.43
CA ILE A 465 13.36 -11.00 5.14
C ILE A 465 13.35 -12.26 6.03
N GLY A 466 12.35 -13.13 5.90
CA GLY A 466 12.32 -14.40 6.61
C GLY A 466 11.95 -14.30 8.10
N ARG A 467 11.15 -13.30 8.48
CA ARG A 467 10.60 -13.14 9.84
C ARG A 467 9.08 -13.36 9.87
N PRO A 468 8.56 -14.55 9.49
CA PRO A 468 7.12 -14.81 9.42
C PRO A 468 6.40 -14.66 10.77
N ARG A 469 7.07 -14.95 11.90
CA ARG A 469 6.52 -14.72 13.24
C ARG A 469 6.25 -13.25 13.53
N VAL A 470 7.10 -12.34 13.04
CA VAL A 470 6.90 -10.89 13.21
C VAL A 470 5.81 -10.39 12.27
N ALA A 471 5.81 -10.85 11.02
CA ALA A 471 4.73 -10.55 10.07
C ALA A 471 3.35 -10.98 10.62
N LEU A 472 3.24 -12.18 11.20
CA LEU A 472 2.01 -12.67 11.82
C LEU A 472 1.53 -11.77 12.97
N LYS A 473 2.43 -11.17 13.75
CA LYS A 473 2.06 -10.18 14.78
C LYS A 473 1.37 -8.96 14.16
N TYR A 474 1.91 -8.43 13.06
CA TYR A 474 1.27 -7.32 12.34
C TYR A 474 -0.09 -7.72 11.77
N LEU A 475 -0.21 -8.89 11.12
CA LEU A 475 -1.51 -9.33 10.59
C LEU A 475 -2.55 -9.55 11.69
N THR A 476 -2.13 -10.09 12.85
CA THR A 476 -3.03 -10.26 14.01
C THR A 476 -3.55 -8.92 14.54
N ARG A 477 -2.71 -7.88 14.55
CA ARG A 477 -3.14 -6.51 14.90
C ARG A 477 -4.13 -5.94 13.87
N LEU A 478 -4.00 -6.33 12.60
CA LEU A 478 -4.85 -5.85 11.51
C LEU A 478 -6.19 -6.60 11.39
N SER A 479 -6.28 -7.87 11.80
CA SER A 479 -7.48 -8.71 11.63
C SER A 479 -8.80 -8.04 12.10
N PRO A 480 -8.88 -7.34 13.25
CA PRO A 480 -10.10 -6.65 13.66
C PRO A 480 -10.54 -5.52 12.72
N HIS A 481 -9.63 -4.97 11.93
CA HIS A 481 -9.84 -3.80 11.06
C HIS A 481 -9.79 -4.13 9.57
N LEU A 482 -9.18 -5.27 9.21
CA LEU A 482 -9.04 -5.76 7.85
C LEU A 482 -9.20 -7.30 7.86
N PRO A 483 -10.43 -7.83 7.93
CA PRO A 483 -10.67 -9.28 8.05
C PRO A 483 -10.06 -10.11 6.91
N ALA A 484 -9.79 -9.50 5.76
CA ALA A 484 -9.12 -10.15 4.62
C ALA A 484 -7.70 -10.67 4.95
N VAL A 485 -7.08 -10.21 6.05
CA VAL A 485 -5.76 -10.73 6.49
C VAL A 485 -5.83 -12.09 7.18
N ASP A 486 -7.02 -12.60 7.48
CA ASP A 486 -7.20 -13.86 8.21
C ASP A 486 -6.54 -15.03 7.44
N GLY A 487 -6.79 -15.15 6.13
CA GLY A 487 -6.19 -16.19 5.29
C GLY A 487 -4.66 -16.11 5.22
N ALA A 488 -4.10 -14.90 5.05
CA ALA A 488 -2.66 -14.72 5.11
C ALA A 488 -2.07 -15.05 6.50
N SER A 489 -2.83 -14.79 7.57
CA SER A 489 -2.42 -15.15 8.93
C SER A 489 -2.39 -16.66 9.13
N GLU A 490 -3.38 -17.40 8.60
CA GLU A 490 -3.42 -18.86 8.58
C GLU A 490 -2.22 -19.43 7.81
N MET A 491 -1.95 -18.94 6.60
CA MET A 491 -0.77 -19.36 5.83
C MET A 491 0.54 -19.19 6.61
N LEU A 492 0.70 -18.09 7.34
CA LEU A 492 1.90 -17.87 8.17
C LEU A 492 1.93 -18.77 9.41
N ARG A 493 0.78 -19.10 10.01
CA ARG A 493 0.70 -20.08 11.11
C ARG A 493 1.08 -21.48 10.62
N ASP A 494 0.57 -21.90 9.47
CA ASP A 494 0.89 -23.20 8.87
C ASP A 494 2.37 -23.30 8.54
N LEU A 495 2.94 -22.25 7.91
CA LEU A 495 4.37 -22.18 7.64
C LEU A 495 5.20 -22.31 8.93
N LEU A 496 4.83 -21.59 9.99
CA LEU A 496 5.53 -21.66 11.27
C LEU A 496 5.43 -23.04 11.93
N THR A 497 4.27 -23.70 11.82
CA THR A 497 4.05 -25.05 12.35
C THR A 497 4.90 -26.06 11.59
N LEU A 498 4.89 -26.04 10.26
CA LEU A 498 5.67 -26.95 9.43
C LEU A 498 7.17 -26.79 9.66
N VAL A 499 7.66 -25.54 9.72
CA VAL A 499 9.08 -25.27 10.04
C VAL A 499 9.45 -25.78 11.44
N ALA A 500 8.55 -25.66 12.42
CA ALA A 500 8.79 -26.20 13.76
C ALA A 500 8.86 -27.73 13.75
N MET A 501 7.96 -28.40 13.02
CA MET A 501 7.98 -29.86 12.87
C MET A 501 9.26 -30.37 12.20
N ASP A 502 9.74 -29.69 11.15
CA ASP A 502 11.00 -30.00 10.49
C ASP A 502 12.21 -29.82 11.43
N GLN A 503 12.17 -28.81 12.30
CA GLN A 503 13.22 -28.55 13.29
C GLN A 503 13.19 -29.53 14.48
N GLU A 504 12.02 -30.01 14.91
CA GLU A 504 11.90 -31.01 15.99
C GLU A 504 12.29 -32.44 15.55
N GLY A 505 12.43 -32.68 14.24
CA GLY A 505 13.15 -33.85 13.70
C GLY A 505 14.66 -33.82 13.93
N GLY A 506 15.20 -32.66 14.32
CA GLY A 506 16.56 -32.48 14.80
C GLY A 506 16.54 -32.06 16.27
N ALA A 507 16.58 -33.02 17.19
CA ALA A 507 16.89 -32.72 18.57
C ALA A 507 18.17 -31.88 18.63
N THR A 508 18.05 -30.61 19.04
CA THR A 508 19.07 -29.55 19.19
C THR A 508 19.27 -28.59 18.01
N THR A 509 18.50 -27.48 18.01
CA THR A 509 18.95 -26.06 17.83
C THR A 509 17.70 -25.19 17.64
N GLY A 510 17.31 -24.21 18.46
CA GLY A 510 18.01 -23.45 19.48
C GLY A 510 17.77 -21.95 19.23
N GLN A 511 16.89 -21.35 20.04
CA GLN A 511 16.78 -19.94 20.47
C GLN A 511 16.90 -18.79 19.45
#